data_AF-A0A378B3Q2-F1
#
_entry.id   AF-A0A378B3Q2-F1
#
_cell.length_a   1.000
_cell.length_b   1.000
_cell.length_c   1.000
_cell.angle_alpha   90.00
_cell.angle_beta   90.00
_cell.angle_gamma   90.00
#
_symmetry.space_group_name_H-M   'P 1'
#
loop_
_entity.id
_entity.type
_entity.pdbx_description
1 polymer ?
#
loop_
_entity_poly.entity_id
_entity_poly.type
_entity_poly.pdbx_seq_one_letter_code
_entity_poly.pdbx_strand_id
1 'polypeptide(L)'
;MGNGWHEWPLVLFTVLGQCVVGATIVSGLGWLALGDQREARRRLVRNMFFIWLLMGIGFLASVMHLGSPLRAFNSLNRIGASALSNEIASGALFFAVGGFWWLLAVLEKMPATLGKVWLAIAMLLGLLFVLAMTRVYQINTVPTWYNGYTTSAFFLTVLLSGPLFAALLLRLAKVDFNGWFFAGLSVAALVISAAVIIMQSAGLSTLPQLGSAGGHPAARLRQTPGATPGTAGAGPRLLAMSADPPPAAARYGAADWPAAGLDRRMYWPRPVLWSAYDRRYGGCRLMRRRAGARRRKE
;
A
#
# COMPACT_ATOMS: atom_id res chain seq x y z
N MET A 1 -24.78 -1.67 -5.25
CA MET A 1 -23.37 -1.66 -4.80
C MET A 1 -22.71 -2.83 -5.50
N GLY A 2 -21.69 -2.61 -6.34
CA GLY A 2 -20.99 -3.74 -6.99
C GLY A 2 -20.32 -4.59 -5.89
N ASN A 3 -20.42 -5.91 -5.98
CA ASN A 3 -20.00 -6.88 -4.93
C ASN A 3 -18.47 -6.91 -4.63
N GLY A 4 -17.73 -5.79 -4.75
CA GLY A 4 -16.28 -5.73 -4.48
C GLY A 4 -15.41 -6.53 -5.46
N TRP A 5 -15.98 -7.21 -6.46
CA TRP A 5 -15.28 -8.03 -7.46
C TRP A 5 -14.10 -7.33 -8.14
N HIS A 6 -14.15 -6.00 -8.26
CA HIS A 6 -13.05 -5.24 -8.82
C HIS A 6 -11.79 -5.24 -7.95
N GLU A 7 -11.88 -5.38 -6.63
CA GLU A 7 -10.73 -5.25 -5.72
C GLU A 7 -10.00 -6.59 -5.49
N TRP A 8 -10.70 -7.70 -5.73
CA TRP A 8 -10.18 -9.06 -5.60
C TRP A 8 -8.86 -9.34 -6.35
N PRO A 9 -8.64 -8.87 -7.60
CA PRO A 9 -7.38 -9.10 -8.30
C PRO A 9 -6.15 -8.53 -7.56
N LEU A 10 -6.30 -7.39 -6.88
CA LEU A 10 -5.23 -6.76 -6.12
C LEU A 10 -4.97 -7.50 -4.80
N VAL A 11 -6.04 -7.97 -4.14
CA VAL A 11 -5.93 -8.85 -2.97
C VAL A 11 -5.23 -10.16 -3.35
N LEU A 12 -5.58 -10.75 -4.49
CA LEU A 12 -4.93 -11.96 -4.98
C LEU A 12 -3.44 -11.70 -5.27
N PHE A 13 -3.09 -10.61 -5.95
CA PHE A 13 -1.69 -10.26 -6.19
C PHE A 13 -0.88 -10.15 -4.90
N THR A 14 -1.43 -9.47 -3.88
CA THR A 14 -0.73 -9.26 -2.61
C THR A 14 -0.54 -10.56 -1.83
N VAL A 15 -1.58 -11.36 -1.65
CA VAL A 15 -1.50 -12.63 -0.92
C VAL A 15 -0.64 -13.66 -1.67
N LEU A 16 -0.78 -13.77 -2.99
CA LEU A 16 0.07 -14.65 -3.79
C LEU A 16 1.53 -14.19 -3.75
N GLY A 17 1.80 -12.89 -3.87
CA GLY A 17 3.15 -12.34 -3.76
C GLY A 17 3.81 -12.65 -2.43
N GLN A 18 3.11 -12.44 -1.31
CA GLN A 18 3.58 -12.78 0.03
C GLN A 18 3.87 -14.29 0.18
N CYS A 19 2.98 -15.14 -0.34
CA CYS A 19 3.13 -16.60 -0.33
C CYS A 19 4.36 -17.04 -1.14
N VAL A 20 4.54 -16.51 -2.35
CA VAL A 20 5.70 -16.77 -3.22
C VAL A 20 7.01 -16.35 -2.57
N VAL A 21 7.04 -15.18 -1.93
CA VAL A 21 8.24 -14.70 -1.22
C VAL A 21 8.60 -15.65 -0.08
N GLY A 22 7.63 -16.00 0.76
CA GLY A 22 7.85 -16.92 1.87
C GLY A 22 8.29 -18.31 1.41
N ALA A 23 7.65 -18.84 0.36
CA ALA A 23 8.00 -20.13 -0.23
C ALA A 23 9.39 -20.12 -0.87
N THR A 24 9.78 -19.02 -1.54
CA THR A 24 11.13 -18.83 -2.09
C THR A 24 12.18 -18.85 -0.99
N ILE A 25 11.92 -18.18 0.13
CA ILE A 25 12.85 -18.15 1.27
C ILE A 25 13.02 -19.55 1.87
N VAL A 26 11.92 -20.21 2.25
CA VAL A 26 11.99 -21.52 2.92
C VAL A 26 12.54 -22.61 1.98
N SER A 27 12.09 -22.63 0.71
CA SER A 27 12.62 -23.58 -0.28
C SER A 27 14.08 -23.28 -0.63
N GLY A 28 14.46 -22.00 -0.66
CA GLY A 28 15.84 -21.58 -0.90
C GLY A 28 16.77 -21.98 0.24
N LEU A 29 16.35 -21.79 1.49
CA LEU A 29 17.06 -22.29 2.67
C LEU A 29 17.17 -23.82 2.65
N GLY A 30 16.10 -24.53 2.27
CA GLY A 30 16.12 -25.99 2.08
C GLY A 30 17.12 -26.41 1.00
N TRP A 31 17.18 -25.69 -0.13
CA TRP A 31 18.16 -25.95 -1.18
C TRP A 31 19.60 -25.73 -0.71
N LEU A 32 19.86 -24.68 0.09
CA LEU A 32 21.16 -24.44 0.70
C LEU A 32 21.53 -25.56 1.68
N ALA A 33 20.59 -25.97 2.54
CA ALA A 33 20.78 -27.02 3.55
C ALA A 33 21.07 -28.40 2.95
N LEU A 34 20.53 -28.70 1.74
CA LEU A 34 20.77 -29.98 1.06
C LEU A 34 22.23 -30.25 0.67
N GLY A 35 23.14 -29.26 0.76
CA GLY A 35 24.57 -29.49 0.53
C GLY A 35 24.87 -30.18 -0.81
N ASP A 36 25.65 -31.26 -0.81
CA ASP A 36 26.04 -31.94 -2.06
C ASP A 36 25.01 -32.96 -2.58
N GLN A 37 23.80 -33.00 -2.01
CA GLN A 37 22.71 -33.87 -2.49
C GLN A 37 22.11 -33.35 -3.81
N ARG A 38 22.83 -33.56 -4.91
CA ARG A 38 22.51 -33.01 -6.24
C ARG A 38 21.13 -33.44 -6.75
N GLU A 39 20.74 -34.70 -6.55
CA GLU A 39 19.43 -35.19 -6.99
C GLU A 39 18.28 -34.54 -6.23
N ALA A 40 18.37 -34.49 -4.90
CA ALA A 40 17.38 -33.84 -4.05
C ALA A 40 17.22 -32.35 -4.40
N ARG A 41 18.35 -31.65 -4.61
CA ARG A 41 18.37 -30.27 -5.09
C ARG A 41 17.68 -30.11 -6.45
N ARG A 42 17.97 -30.99 -7.40
CA ARG A 42 17.36 -30.94 -8.74
C ARG A 42 15.85 -31.14 -8.68
N ARG A 43 15.37 -32.10 -7.87
CA ARG A 43 13.93 -32.33 -7.64
C ARG A 43 13.26 -31.09 -7.02
N LEU A 44 13.89 -30.49 -6.02
CA LEU A 44 13.39 -29.28 -5.37
C LEU A 44 13.33 -28.09 -6.34
N VAL A 45 14.41 -27.80 -7.06
CA VAL A 45 14.46 -26.71 -8.05
C VAL A 45 13.39 -26.91 -9.13
N ARG A 46 13.17 -28.14 -9.61
CA ARG A 46 12.09 -28.41 -10.56
C ARG A 46 10.71 -28.09 -9.98
N ASN A 47 10.47 -28.43 -8.71
CA ASN A 47 9.21 -28.12 -8.04
C ASN A 47 9.04 -26.62 -7.73
N MET A 48 10.13 -25.85 -7.57
CA MET A 48 10.07 -24.40 -7.47
C MET A 48 9.44 -23.72 -8.70
N PHE A 49 9.23 -24.45 -9.81
CA PHE A 49 8.37 -24.02 -10.91
C PHE A 49 7.03 -23.45 -10.42
N PHE A 50 6.39 -24.12 -9.44
CA PHE A 50 5.10 -23.68 -8.93
C PHE A 50 5.17 -22.33 -8.23
N ILE A 51 6.30 -21.99 -7.58
CA ILE A 51 6.51 -20.66 -6.97
C ILE A 51 6.42 -19.58 -8.06
N TRP A 52 7.18 -19.74 -9.14
CA TRP A 52 7.22 -18.76 -10.22
C TRP A 52 5.91 -18.74 -11.02
N LEU A 53 5.24 -19.88 -11.16
CA LEU A 53 3.91 -19.95 -11.76
C LEU A 53 2.90 -19.13 -10.95
N LEU A 54 2.83 -19.30 -9.61
CA LEU A 54 1.94 -18.52 -8.76
C LEU A 54 2.29 -17.02 -8.82
N MET A 55 3.58 -16.67 -8.88
CA MET A 55 4.00 -15.28 -9.05
C MET A 55 3.52 -14.68 -10.38
N GLY A 56 3.65 -15.45 -11.48
CA GLY A 56 3.14 -15.05 -12.80
C GLY A 56 1.63 -14.85 -12.81
N ILE A 57 0.87 -15.73 -12.14
CA ILE A 57 -0.58 -15.60 -11.98
C ILE A 57 -0.92 -14.34 -11.17
N GLY A 58 -0.20 -14.06 -10.08
CA GLY A 58 -0.36 -12.82 -9.30
C GLY A 58 -0.12 -11.58 -10.16
N PHE A 59 0.93 -11.56 -10.96
CA PHE A 59 1.19 -10.46 -11.90
C PHE A 59 0.09 -10.29 -12.94
N LEU A 60 -0.40 -11.39 -13.51
CA LEU A 60 -1.49 -11.35 -14.47
C LEU A 60 -2.76 -10.75 -13.84
N ALA A 61 -3.10 -11.18 -12.61
CA ALA A 61 -4.21 -10.61 -11.85
C ALA A 61 -4.04 -9.09 -11.64
N SER A 62 -2.83 -8.66 -11.28
CA SER A 62 -2.50 -7.23 -11.15
C SER A 62 -2.70 -6.47 -12.46
N VAL A 63 -2.14 -6.93 -13.57
CA VAL A 63 -2.25 -6.25 -14.87
C VAL A 63 -3.69 -6.18 -15.37
N MET A 64 -4.47 -7.25 -15.20
CA MET A 64 -5.90 -7.26 -15.56
C MET A 64 -6.72 -6.23 -14.76
N HIS A 65 -6.29 -5.89 -13.54
CA HIS A 65 -6.94 -4.88 -12.71
C HIS A 65 -6.67 -3.44 -13.17
N LEU A 66 -5.48 -3.16 -13.72
CA LEU A 66 -5.13 -1.80 -14.16
C LEU A 66 -5.89 -1.33 -15.41
N GLY A 67 -6.65 -2.22 -16.08
CA GLY A 67 -7.48 -1.91 -17.25
C GLY A 67 -6.71 -1.53 -18.52
N SER A 68 -5.40 -1.23 -18.43
CA SER A 68 -4.53 -0.88 -19.56
C SER A 68 -3.09 -1.33 -19.28
N PRO A 69 -2.66 -2.48 -19.84
CA PRO A 69 -1.30 -2.99 -19.67
C PRO A 69 -0.21 -2.00 -20.12
N LEU A 70 -0.48 -1.22 -21.17
CA LEU A 70 0.47 -0.23 -21.71
C LEU A 70 0.72 0.95 -20.75
N ARG A 71 -0.21 1.26 -19.84
CA ARG A 71 0.00 2.30 -18.82
C ARG A 71 0.90 1.84 -17.67
N ALA A 72 1.06 0.53 -17.46
CA ALA A 72 1.98 0.01 -16.46
C ALA A 72 3.43 0.43 -16.78
N PHE A 73 3.83 0.45 -18.05
CA PHE A 73 5.15 0.95 -18.47
C PHE A 73 5.35 2.44 -18.14
N ASN A 74 4.31 3.26 -18.28
CA ASN A 74 4.37 4.67 -17.88
C ASN A 74 4.53 4.84 -16.37
N SER A 75 4.02 3.89 -15.57
CA SER A 75 4.19 3.91 -14.12
C SER A 75 5.65 3.70 -13.69
N LEU A 76 6.46 3.00 -14.50
CA LEU A 76 7.89 2.78 -14.23
C LEU A 76 8.71 4.07 -14.37
N ASN A 77 8.23 5.08 -15.09
CA ASN A 77 8.89 6.40 -15.17
C ASN A 77 8.86 7.18 -13.85
N ARG A 78 8.17 6.69 -12.82
CA ARG A 78 8.08 7.30 -11.48
C ARG A 78 8.64 6.41 -10.37
N ILE A 79 9.53 5.46 -10.69
CA ILE A 79 10.27 4.69 -9.69
C ILE A 79 11.00 5.68 -8.76
N GLY A 80 10.91 5.44 -7.45
CA GLY A 80 11.43 6.30 -6.40
C GLY A 80 10.46 7.40 -5.93
N ALA A 81 9.50 7.81 -6.76
CA ALA A 81 8.56 8.88 -6.43
C ALA A 81 7.16 8.39 -6.03
N SER A 82 6.78 7.16 -6.38
CA SER A 82 5.46 6.58 -6.09
C SER A 82 5.58 5.21 -5.45
N ALA A 83 4.88 4.99 -4.34
CA ALA A 83 4.83 3.69 -3.66
C ALA A 83 4.30 2.57 -4.59
N LEU A 84 3.26 2.87 -5.39
CA LEU A 84 2.69 1.91 -6.34
C LEU A 84 3.70 1.55 -7.46
N SER A 85 4.48 2.53 -7.94
CA SER A 85 5.53 2.26 -8.93
C SER A 85 6.63 1.38 -8.35
N ASN A 86 7.05 1.68 -7.11
CA ASN A 86 8.06 0.89 -6.40
C ASN A 86 7.59 -0.55 -6.15
N GLU A 87 6.31 -0.77 -5.84
CA GLU A 87 5.73 -2.11 -5.69
C GLU A 87 5.83 -2.91 -6.99
N ILE A 88 5.36 -2.34 -8.11
CA ILE A 88 5.42 -3.02 -9.42
C ILE A 88 6.86 -3.30 -9.82
N ALA A 89 7.75 -2.30 -9.68
CA ALA A 89 9.16 -2.43 -10.05
C ALA A 89 9.89 -3.46 -9.18
N SER A 90 9.70 -3.44 -7.86
CA SER A 90 10.33 -4.40 -6.94
C SER A 90 9.82 -5.82 -7.15
N GLY A 91 8.52 -5.99 -7.39
CA GLY A 91 7.96 -7.30 -7.73
C GLY A 91 8.50 -7.83 -9.05
N ALA A 92 8.57 -6.99 -10.08
CA ALA A 92 9.09 -7.37 -11.40
C ALA A 92 10.57 -7.74 -11.30
N LEU A 93 11.35 -6.99 -10.53
CA LEU A 93 12.75 -7.28 -10.25
C LEU A 93 12.90 -8.61 -9.50
N PHE A 94 12.11 -8.85 -8.45
CA PHE A 94 12.12 -10.12 -7.72
C PHE A 94 11.78 -11.30 -8.64
N PHE A 95 10.73 -11.18 -9.45
CA PHE A 95 10.32 -12.22 -10.39
C PHE A 95 11.36 -12.48 -11.48
N ALA A 96 11.96 -11.43 -12.05
CA ALA A 96 13.01 -11.58 -13.03
C ALA A 96 14.27 -12.23 -12.42
N VAL A 97 14.81 -11.66 -11.35
CA VAL A 97 16.05 -12.14 -10.72
C VAL A 97 15.88 -13.57 -10.21
N GLY A 98 14.79 -13.87 -9.52
CA GLY A 98 14.51 -15.21 -9.00
C GLY A 98 14.10 -16.22 -10.07
N GLY A 99 13.30 -15.80 -11.05
CA GLY A 99 12.88 -16.64 -12.17
C GLY A 99 14.05 -17.01 -13.09
N PHE A 100 14.96 -16.07 -13.38
CA PHE A 100 16.19 -16.37 -14.12
C PHE A 100 17.13 -17.29 -13.34
N TRP A 101 17.27 -17.07 -12.03
CA TRP A 101 18.01 -17.99 -11.18
C TRP A 101 17.46 -19.41 -11.31
N TRP A 102 16.14 -19.56 -11.17
CA TRP A 102 15.46 -20.86 -11.28
C TRP A 102 15.64 -21.49 -12.65
N LEU A 103 15.47 -20.72 -13.73
CA LEU A 103 15.62 -21.22 -15.09
C LEU A 103 17.04 -21.77 -15.34
N LEU A 104 18.07 -21.02 -14.94
CA LEU A 104 19.45 -21.46 -15.07
C LEU A 104 19.76 -22.67 -14.19
N ALA A 105 19.17 -22.75 -12.99
CA ALA A 105 19.31 -23.88 -12.10
C ALA A 105 18.63 -25.15 -12.65
N VAL A 106 17.45 -25.03 -13.29
CA VAL A 106 16.77 -26.15 -13.98
C VAL A 106 17.58 -26.63 -15.18
N LEU A 107 18.18 -25.71 -15.93
CA LEU A 107 19.04 -26.02 -17.08
C LEU A 107 20.41 -26.59 -16.69
N GLU A 108 20.71 -26.70 -15.38
CA GLU A 108 22.02 -27.12 -14.84
C GLU A 108 23.20 -26.28 -15.35
N LYS A 109 22.95 -25.06 -15.81
CA LYS A 109 23.98 -24.12 -16.31
C LYS A 109 24.53 -23.20 -15.20
N MET A 110 24.11 -23.41 -13.96
CA MET A 110 24.43 -22.53 -12.84
C MET A 110 25.65 -23.01 -12.06
N PRO A 111 26.72 -22.20 -11.95
CA PRO A 111 27.85 -22.54 -11.08
C PRO A 111 27.43 -22.51 -9.61
N ALA A 112 27.92 -23.46 -8.82
CA ALA A 112 27.42 -23.72 -7.46
C ALA A 112 27.52 -22.50 -6.52
N THR A 113 28.64 -21.78 -6.52
CA THR A 113 28.84 -20.60 -5.66
C THR A 113 27.98 -19.42 -6.09
N LEU A 114 27.91 -19.15 -7.39
CA LEU A 114 27.08 -18.09 -7.94
C LEU A 114 25.60 -18.34 -7.66
N GLY A 115 25.15 -19.60 -7.79
CA GLY A 115 23.79 -20.00 -7.50
C GLY A 115 23.38 -19.71 -6.05
N LYS A 116 24.27 -19.94 -5.08
CA LYS A 116 24.01 -19.62 -3.66
C LYS A 116 23.84 -18.12 -3.42
N VAL A 117 24.77 -17.31 -3.92
CA VAL A 117 24.75 -15.85 -3.74
C VAL A 117 23.55 -15.23 -4.45
N TRP A 118 23.27 -15.65 -5.68
CA TRP A 118 22.13 -15.16 -6.45
C TRP A 118 20.80 -15.52 -5.78
N LEU A 119 20.66 -16.75 -5.28
CA LEU A 119 19.48 -17.15 -4.50
C LEU A 119 19.30 -16.28 -3.26
N ALA A 120 20.38 -15.97 -2.54
CA ALA A 120 20.33 -15.06 -1.39
C ALA A 120 19.84 -13.66 -1.78
N ILE A 121 20.34 -13.13 -2.90
CA ILE A 121 19.87 -11.85 -3.46
C ILE A 121 18.37 -11.93 -3.79
N ALA A 122 17.91 -13.01 -4.44
CA ALA A 122 16.49 -13.19 -4.76
C ALA A 122 15.61 -13.23 -3.50
N MET A 123 16.05 -13.90 -2.43
CA MET A 123 15.34 -13.91 -1.15
C MET A 123 15.23 -12.50 -0.54
N LEU A 124 16.32 -11.73 -0.56
CA LEU A 124 16.33 -10.34 -0.08
C LEU A 124 15.42 -9.43 -0.92
N LEU A 125 15.45 -9.57 -2.24
CA LEU A 125 14.55 -8.84 -3.14
C LEU A 125 13.09 -9.18 -2.87
N GLY A 126 12.76 -10.42 -2.51
CA GLY A 126 11.42 -10.81 -2.08
C GLY A 126 10.96 -10.06 -0.82
N LEU A 127 11.84 -9.91 0.18
CA LEU A 127 11.53 -9.11 1.38
C LEU A 127 11.36 -7.62 1.05
N LEU A 128 12.21 -7.08 0.17
CA LEU A 128 12.07 -5.69 -0.31
C LEU A 128 10.77 -5.48 -1.09
N PHE A 129 10.33 -6.46 -1.85
CA PHE A 129 9.04 -6.44 -2.54
C PHE A 129 7.87 -6.40 -1.55
N VAL A 130 7.88 -7.23 -0.51
CA VAL A 130 6.86 -7.18 0.56
C VAL A 130 6.89 -5.82 1.28
N LEU A 131 8.08 -5.26 1.54
CA LEU A 131 8.19 -3.90 2.08
C LEU A 131 7.56 -2.85 1.14
N ALA A 132 7.83 -2.94 -0.16
CA ALA A 132 7.25 -2.03 -1.15
C ALA A 132 5.72 -2.12 -1.16
N MET A 133 5.14 -3.32 -1.05
CA MET A 133 3.69 -3.50 -0.90
C MET A 133 3.15 -2.76 0.32
N THR A 134 3.81 -2.87 1.48
CA THR A 134 3.32 -2.18 2.70
C THR A 134 3.26 -0.67 2.55
N ARG A 135 4.18 -0.08 1.78
CA ARG A 135 4.24 1.38 1.55
C ARG A 135 3.06 1.90 0.73
N VAL A 136 2.37 1.04 -0.02
CA VAL A 136 1.15 1.40 -0.74
C VAL A 136 0.00 1.67 0.24
N TYR A 137 -0.02 0.98 1.38
CA TYR A 137 -1.06 1.13 2.40
C TYR A 137 -0.74 2.19 3.46
N GLN A 138 0.55 2.51 3.66
CA GLN A 138 1.00 3.51 4.64
C GLN A 138 0.86 4.95 4.11
N ILE A 139 -0.37 5.35 3.75
CA ILE A 139 -0.69 6.70 3.31
C ILE A 139 -1.17 7.52 4.51
N ASN A 140 -0.51 8.66 4.79
CA ASN A 140 -0.79 9.51 5.95
C ASN A 140 -2.25 10.02 6.03
N THR A 141 -2.98 9.99 4.92
CA THR A 141 -4.38 10.45 4.86
C THR A 141 -5.39 9.41 5.36
N VAL A 142 -4.97 8.16 5.61
CA VAL A 142 -5.83 7.09 6.08
C VAL A 142 -5.25 6.51 7.39
N PRO A 143 -5.61 7.07 8.56
CA PRO A 143 -5.02 6.71 9.85
C PRO A 143 -5.16 5.23 10.22
N THR A 144 -6.21 4.57 9.71
CA THR A 144 -6.46 3.14 9.97
C THR A 144 -5.38 2.22 9.42
N TRP A 145 -4.71 2.61 8.34
CA TRP A 145 -3.64 1.84 7.69
C TRP A 145 -2.24 2.46 7.87
N TYR A 146 -2.18 3.71 8.33
CA TYR A 146 -0.93 4.40 8.62
C TYR A 146 -0.39 4.03 10.01
N ASN A 147 0.06 2.79 10.17
CA ASN A 147 0.66 2.30 11.41
C ASN A 147 1.55 1.06 11.18
N GLY A 148 2.24 0.62 12.24
CA GLY A 148 3.10 -0.56 12.20
C GLY A 148 2.35 -1.89 12.03
N TYR A 149 1.07 -1.97 12.45
CA TYR A 149 0.27 -3.19 12.34
C TYR A 149 0.08 -3.63 10.89
N THR A 150 -0.06 -2.68 9.95
CA THR A 150 -0.11 -2.98 8.52
C THR A 150 1.17 -3.67 8.03
N THR A 151 2.35 -3.17 8.40
CA THR A 151 3.61 -3.83 8.03
C THR A 151 3.72 -5.21 8.67
N SER A 152 3.38 -5.33 9.95
CA SER A 152 3.38 -6.62 10.67
C SER A 152 2.47 -7.63 9.99
N ALA A 153 1.24 -7.25 9.63
CA ALA A 153 0.28 -8.13 8.97
C ALA A 153 0.82 -8.70 7.65
N PHE A 154 1.48 -7.87 6.83
CA PHE A 154 2.06 -8.33 5.56
C PHE A 154 3.15 -9.39 5.76
N PHE A 155 4.08 -9.16 6.68
CA PHE A 155 5.13 -10.14 6.97
C PHE A 155 4.60 -11.38 7.70
N LEU A 156 3.57 -11.24 8.53
CA LEU A 156 2.91 -12.40 9.13
C LEU A 156 2.24 -13.26 8.07
N THR A 157 1.67 -12.70 7.00
CA THR A 157 1.15 -13.51 5.88
C THR A 157 2.26 -14.28 5.15
N VAL A 158 3.46 -13.70 5.02
CA VAL A 158 4.64 -14.39 4.47
C VAL A 158 4.99 -15.61 5.34
N LEU A 159 5.01 -15.44 6.66
CA LEU A 159 5.29 -16.51 7.63
C LEU A 159 4.15 -17.52 7.76
N LEU A 160 2.91 -17.10 7.53
CA LEU A 160 1.74 -17.97 7.60
C LEU A 160 1.70 -18.90 6.39
N SER A 161 1.81 -18.34 5.19
CA SER A 161 1.59 -19.09 3.94
C SER A 161 2.86 -19.70 3.34
N GLY A 162 3.99 -19.02 3.47
CA GLY A 162 5.27 -19.42 2.88
C GLY A 162 5.78 -20.79 3.31
N PRO A 163 5.88 -21.07 4.63
CA PRO A 163 6.34 -22.37 5.13
C PRO A 163 5.44 -23.52 4.69
N LEU A 164 4.11 -23.34 4.67
CA LEU A 164 3.17 -24.37 4.21
C LEU A 164 3.37 -24.68 2.72
N PHE A 165 3.55 -23.64 1.90
CA PHE A 165 3.78 -23.85 0.49
C PHE A 165 5.14 -24.51 0.23
N ALA A 166 6.20 -24.06 0.89
CA ALA A 166 7.52 -24.71 0.80
C ALA A 166 7.49 -26.17 1.30
N ALA A 167 6.75 -26.46 2.38
CA ALA A 167 6.55 -27.82 2.88
C ALA A 167 5.94 -28.73 1.81
N LEU A 168 4.93 -28.23 1.08
CA LEU A 168 4.34 -28.95 -0.06
C LEU A 168 5.40 -29.25 -1.13
N LEU A 169 6.22 -28.26 -1.51
CA LEU A 169 7.24 -28.43 -2.54
C LEU A 169 8.35 -29.41 -2.14
N LEU A 170 8.80 -29.35 -0.88
CA LEU A 170 9.78 -30.26 -0.30
C LEU A 170 9.23 -31.69 -0.26
N ARG A 171 7.97 -31.86 0.14
CA ARG A 171 7.27 -33.15 0.12
C ARG A 171 7.16 -33.72 -1.29
N LEU A 172 6.76 -32.90 -2.26
CA LEU A 172 6.72 -33.30 -3.68
C LEU A 172 8.11 -33.62 -4.22
N ALA A 173 9.16 -33.03 -3.67
CA ALA A 173 10.55 -33.28 -4.06
C ALA A 173 11.15 -34.51 -3.36
N LYS A 174 10.40 -35.17 -2.48
CA LYS A 174 10.88 -36.27 -1.62
C LYS A 174 12.15 -35.85 -0.88
N VAL A 175 12.10 -34.66 -0.29
CA VAL A 175 13.13 -34.14 0.61
C VAL A 175 12.59 -34.25 2.02
N ASP A 176 13.39 -34.78 2.95
CA ASP A 176 12.99 -34.85 4.36
C ASP A 176 13.01 -33.46 4.99
N PHE A 177 11.97 -33.13 5.74
CA PHE A 177 11.87 -31.86 6.46
C PHE A 177 11.04 -32.05 7.74
N ASN A 178 11.24 -31.14 8.70
CA ASN A 178 10.41 -31.11 9.91
C ASN A 178 9.07 -30.41 9.62
N GLY A 179 8.06 -31.19 9.27
CA GLY A 179 6.72 -30.67 8.99
C GLY A 179 6.05 -29.97 10.18
N TRP A 180 6.32 -30.43 11.41
CA TRP A 180 5.82 -29.81 12.64
C TRP A 180 6.40 -28.42 12.86
N PHE A 181 7.67 -28.20 12.52
CA PHE A 181 8.28 -26.88 12.61
C PHE A 181 7.61 -25.88 11.64
N PHE A 182 7.40 -26.28 10.38
CA PHE A 182 6.73 -25.40 9.41
C PHE A 182 5.26 -25.14 9.78
N ALA A 183 4.53 -26.18 10.21
CA ALA A 183 3.16 -26.02 10.70
C ALA A 183 3.11 -25.12 11.94
N GLY A 184 4.01 -25.33 12.90
CA GLY A 184 4.12 -24.53 14.13
C GLY A 184 4.43 -23.06 13.83
N LEU A 185 5.34 -22.78 12.90
CA LEU A 185 5.64 -21.41 12.44
C LEU A 185 4.42 -20.74 11.83
N SER A 186 3.68 -21.44 10.96
CA SER A 186 2.47 -20.92 10.32
C SER A 186 1.31 -20.71 11.31
N VAL A 187 1.13 -21.62 12.27
CA VAL A 187 0.13 -21.49 13.34
C VAL A 187 0.48 -20.32 14.27
N ALA A 188 1.76 -20.17 14.65
CA ALA A 188 2.21 -19.02 15.43
C ALA A 188 1.96 -17.70 14.68
N ALA A 189 2.29 -17.65 13.38
CA ALA A 189 2.01 -16.48 12.54
C ALA A 189 0.50 -16.16 12.47
N LEU A 190 -0.36 -17.18 12.42
CA LEU A 190 -1.82 -17.02 12.45
C LEU A 190 -2.31 -16.44 13.78
N VAL A 191 -1.84 -16.98 14.91
CA VAL A 191 -2.20 -16.49 16.25
C VAL A 191 -1.73 -15.05 16.46
N ILE A 192 -0.50 -14.73 16.05
CA ILE A 192 0.04 -13.36 16.13
C ILE A 192 -0.76 -12.43 15.21
N SER A 193 -1.17 -12.87 14.02
CA SER A 193 -2.03 -12.08 13.12
C SER A 193 -3.37 -11.75 13.76
N ALA A 194 -4.00 -12.71 14.42
CA ALA A 194 -5.26 -12.48 15.15
C ALA A 194 -5.06 -11.47 16.29
N ALA A 195 -3.98 -11.59 17.07
CA ALA A 195 -3.64 -10.63 18.11
C ALA A 195 -3.41 -9.21 17.54
N VAL A 196 -2.67 -9.08 16.44
CA VAL A 196 -2.43 -7.80 15.74
C VAL A 196 -3.75 -7.16 15.32
N ILE A 197 -4.68 -7.93 14.76
CA ILE A 197 -6.00 -7.44 14.34
C ILE A 197 -6.81 -6.95 15.54
N ILE A 198 -6.80 -7.68 16.66
CA ILE A 198 -7.50 -7.30 17.90
C ILE A 198 -6.88 -6.03 18.52
N MET A 199 -5.55 -5.93 18.56
CA MET A 199 -4.86 -4.74 19.08
C MET A 199 -5.11 -3.51 18.20
N GLN A 200 -5.12 -3.69 16.88
CA GLN A 200 -5.42 -2.60 15.95
C GLN A 200 -6.87 -2.14 16.12
N SER A 201 -7.83 -3.06 16.25
CA SER A 201 -9.25 -2.68 16.45
C SER A 201 -9.49 -1.97 17.78
N ALA A 202 -8.81 -2.39 18.86
CA ALA A 202 -8.84 -1.72 20.16
C ALA A 202 -8.18 -0.33 20.12
N GLY A 203 -7.12 -0.14 19.33
CA GLY A 203 -6.51 1.19 19.14
C GLY A 203 -7.42 2.15 18.38
N LEU A 204 -8.15 1.65 17.37
CA LEU A 204 -9.04 2.48 16.55
C LEU A 204 -10.33 2.91 17.28
N SER A 205 -10.81 2.13 18.25
CA SER A 205 -11.99 2.49 19.05
C SER A 205 -11.77 3.71 19.96
N THR A 206 -10.51 4.08 20.21
CA THR A 206 -10.14 5.26 21.01
C THR A 206 -10.01 6.56 20.20
N LEU A 207 -10.08 6.49 18.87
CA LEU A 207 -10.08 7.71 18.05
C LEU A 207 -11.40 8.48 18.29
N PRO A 208 -11.35 9.76 18.69
CA PRO A 208 -12.55 10.56 18.82
C PRO A 208 -13.32 10.55 17.50
N GLN A 209 -14.58 10.11 17.53
CA GLN A 209 -15.48 10.26 16.40
C GLN A 209 -15.66 11.76 16.14
N LEU A 210 -14.91 12.29 15.16
CA LEU A 210 -15.05 13.65 14.63
C LEU A 210 -16.36 13.81 13.82
N GLY A 211 -17.46 13.25 14.34
CA GLY A 211 -18.79 13.23 13.73
C GLY A 211 -19.95 13.29 14.75
N SER A 212 -19.69 13.21 16.05
CA SER A 212 -20.75 13.12 17.08
C SER A 212 -20.86 14.38 17.98
N ALA A 213 -20.01 15.39 17.74
CA ALA A 213 -20.04 16.68 18.46
C ALA A 213 -20.47 17.85 17.56
N GLY A 214 -21.28 17.57 16.53
CA GLY A 214 -21.91 18.56 15.66
C GLY A 214 -23.37 18.87 16.03
N GLY A 215 -23.78 18.57 17.28
CA GLY A 215 -25.04 19.06 17.82
C GLY A 215 -24.98 20.57 17.94
N HIS A 216 -25.41 21.27 16.89
CA HIS A 216 -25.60 22.72 16.89
C HIS A 216 -26.34 23.13 18.16
N PRO A 217 -25.75 23.93 19.07
CA PRO A 217 -26.57 24.68 20.01
C PRO A 217 -27.37 25.66 19.16
N ALA A 218 -28.67 25.42 19.08
CA ALA A 218 -29.63 26.28 18.41
C ALA A 218 -29.34 27.74 18.81
N ALA A 219 -29.16 28.57 17.79
CA ALA A 219 -28.98 30.00 17.91
C ALA A 219 -30.11 30.60 18.75
N ARG A 220 -29.86 30.80 20.05
CA ARG A 220 -30.69 31.63 20.90
C ARG A 220 -30.36 33.07 20.52
N LEU A 221 -31.06 33.57 19.50
CA LEU A 221 -31.06 34.97 19.09
C LEU A 221 -31.30 35.83 20.33
N ARG A 222 -30.26 36.59 20.70
CA ARG A 222 -30.27 37.59 21.75
C ARG A 222 -31.19 38.72 21.30
N GLN A 223 -32.46 38.67 21.70
CA GLN A 223 -33.31 39.86 21.65
C GLN A 223 -32.73 40.87 22.65
N THR A 224 -32.32 42.03 22.14
CA THR A 224 -31.92 43.20 22.93
C THR A 224 -33.14 44.09 23.12
N PRO A 225 -33.69 44.27 24.32
CA PRO A 225 -34.51 45.43 24.64
C PRO A 225 -33.59 46.58 25.04
N GLY A 226 -33.77 47.74 24.40
CA GLY A 226 -32.97 48.94 24.64
C GLY A 226 -33.25 49.65 25.97
N ALA A 227 -32.28 50.49 26.35
CA ALA A 227 -32.40 51.82 26.99
C ALA A 227 -33.22 51.90 28.31
N THR A 228 -32.74 52.37 29.47
CA THR A 228 -31.74 53.40 29.87
C THR A 228 -31.53 53.29 31.42
N PRO A 229 -31.07 54.31 32.19
CA PRO A 229 -29.68 54.54 32.59
C PRO A 229 -29.46 54.53 34.13
N GLY A 230 -28.21 54.49 34.62
CA GLY A 230 -27.93 54.89 36.01
C GLY A 230 -26.71 54.29 36.71
N THR A 231 -25.60 55.04 36.65
CA THR A 231 -24.65 55.35 37.73
C THR A 231 -23.89 54.27 38.53
N ALA A 232 -22.57 54.51 38.55
CA ALA A 232 -21.60 54.37 39.64
C ALA A 232 -20.84 53.04 39.80
N GLY A 233 -19.50 53.14 39.77
CA GLY A 233 -18.60 52.10 40.25
C GLY A 233 -17.18 52.18 39.67
N ALA A 234 -16.23 52.63 40.48
CA ALA A 234 -14.84 52.93 40.17
C ALA A 234 -13.99 51.74 39.66
N GLY A 235 -13.00 52.04 38.80
CA GLY A 235 -11.73 51.30 38.71
C GLY A 235 -10.63 52.01 39.54
N PRO A 236 -9.39 51.48 39.67
CA PRO A 236 -8.67 50.86 38.55
C PRO A 236 -7.75 49.65 38.87
N ARG A 237 -7.43 48.94 37.78
CA ARG A 237 -6.14 48.32 37.42
C ARG A 237 -5.52 47.25 38.34
N LEU A 238 -5.59 46.01 37.87
CA LEU A 238 -4.58 44.98 38.15
C LEU A 238 -4.03 44.46 36.80
N LEU A 239 -2.73 44.66 36.61
CA LEU A 239 -1.91 44.05 35.55
C LEU A 239 -1.91 42.53 35.74
N ALA A 240 -2.13 41.77 34.66
CA ALA A 240 -1.61 40.41 34.55
C ALA A 240 -1.17 40.16 33.10
N MET A 241 0.08 39.71 32.97
CA MET A 241 0.83 39.43 31.75
C MET A 241 0.05 38.60 30.73
N SER A 242 -0.05 39.11 29.50
CA SER A 242 -0.39 38.32 28.33
C SER A 242 0.86 37.59 27.83
N ALA A 243 0.82 36.25 27.85
CA ALA A 243 1.76 35.41 27.12
C ALA A 243 1.49 35.52 25.61
N ASP A 244 2.55 35.68 24.82
CA ASP A 244 2.49 35.81 23.37
C ASP A 244 1.89 34.55 22.69
N PRO A 245 0.99 34.71 21.70
CA PRO A 245 0.61 33.61 20.82
C PRO A 245 1.70 33.33 19.76
N PRO A 246 1.95 32.07 19.37
CA PRO A 246 2.92 31.73 18.34
C PRO A 246 2.51 32.28 16.95
N PRO A 247 3.49 32.59 16.08
CA PRO A 247 3.28 33.43 14.90
C PRO A 247 2.38 32.78 13.83
N ALA A 248 1.47 33.62 13.32
CA ALA A 248 0.47 33.30 12.32
C ALA A 248 1.09 32.99 10.94
N ALA A 249 0.59 31.91 10.34
CA ALA A 249 0.83 31.56 8.95
C ALA A 249 0.32 32.67 8.01
N ALA A 250 1.15 33.00 7.02
CA ALA A 250 0.95 34.06 6.06
C ALA A 250 -0.40 33.97 5.32
N ARG A 251 -1.10 35.10 5.32
CA ARG A 251 -2.27 35.42 4.49
C ARG A 251 -1.87 35.38 3.02
N TYR A 252 -2.57 34.60 2.20
CA TYR A 252 -2.72 34.86 0.78
C TYR A 252 -4.18 35.19 0.48
N GLY A 253 -4.36 36.30 -0.21
CA GLY A 253 -5.59 37.09 -0.27
C GLY A 253 -6.72 36.53 -1.11
N ALA A 254 -7.87 37.15 -0.89
CA ALA A 254 -9.07 37.02 -1.68
C ALA A 254 -8.79 37.36 -3.15
N ALA A 255 -9.26 36.47 -4.04
CA ALA A 255 -9.49 36.79 -5.43
C ALA A 255 -10.87 36.21 -5.79
N ASP A 256 -11.76 37.12 -6.19
CA ASP A 256 -13.14 36.92 -6.57
C ASP A 256 -13.32 35.88 -7.68
N TRP A 257 -14.30 34.98 -7.53
CA TRP A 257 -14.83 34.17 -8.62
C TRP A 257 -16.33 34.47 -8.80
N PRO A 258 -16.83 34.78 -10.02
CA PRO A 258 -18.22 35.12 -10.21
C PRO A 258 -19.11 33.88 -10.07
N ALA A 259 -20.26 34.06 -9.43
CA ALA A 259 -21.37 33.13 -9.49
C ALA A 259 -21.90 33.03 -10.94
N ALA A 260 -21.89 31.84 -11.52
CA ALA A 260 -22.59 31.56 -12.77
C ALA A 260 -23.12 30.12 -12.79
N GLY A 261 -24.45 30.01 -12.81
CA GLY A 261 -25.20 28.97 -13.53
C GLY A 261 -25.16 27.55 -12.97
N LEU A 262 -26.07 27.27 -12.03
CA LEU A 262 -26.55 25.91 -11.75
C LEU A 262 -27.36 25.39 -12.94
N ASP A 263 -26.88 24.38 -13.65
CA ASP A 263 -27.76 23.40 -14.28
C ASP A 263 -27.74 22.11 -13.44
N ARG A 264 -28.86 21.87 -12.77
CA ARG A 264 -29.12 20.70 -11.94
C ARG A 264 -29.65 19.61 -12.86
N ARG A 265 -28.84 18.61 -13.19
CA ARG A 265 -29.34 17.26 -13.50
C ARG A 265 -28.26 16.19 -13.34
N MET A 266 -28.63 15.17 -12.55
CA MET A 266 -27.97 13.87 -12.37
C MET A 266 -26.75 13.81 -11.42
N TYR A 267 -27.06 13.85 -10.11
CA TYR A 267 -26.13 13.47 -9.04
C TYR A 267 -26.29 11.96 -8.76
N TRP A 268 -25.24 11.17 -9.03
CA TRP A 268 -24.99 9.92 -8.32
C TRP A 268 -23.72 10.11 -7.48
N PRO A 269 -23.67 9.66 -6.23
CA PRO A 269 -22.53 9.90 -5.35
C PRO A 269 -21.33 9.08 -5.83
N ARG A 270 -20.26 9.77 -6.25
CA ARG A 270 -18.92 9.19 -6.41
C ARG A 270 -18.32 8.98 -5.02
N PRO A 271 -17.73 7.80 -4.69
CA PRO A 271 -16.94 7.68 -3.48
C PRO A 271 -15.74 8.63 -3.55
N VAL A 272 -15.53 9.35 -2.45
CA VAL A 272 -14.55 10.43 -2.23
C VAL A 272 -13.12 9.85 -2.11
N LEU A 273 -12.68 9.05 -3.08
CA LEU A 273 -11.38 8.36 -3.03
C LEU A 273 -10.40 8.77 -4.14
N TRP A 274 -10.88 9.38 -5.24
CA TRP A 274 -10.00 9.66 -6.39
C TRP A 274 -9.66 11.13 -6.63
N SER A 275 -10.45 12.09 -6.13
CA SER A 275 -10.23 13.52 -6.45
C SER A 275 -9.09 14.19 -5.67
N ALA A 276 -8.66 13.62 -4.55
CA ALA A 276 -7.58 14.17 -3.74
C ALA A 276 -6.18 13.76 -4.21
N TYR A 277 -6.05 12.61 -4.90
CA TYR A 277 -4.79 12.10 -5.42
C TYR A 277 -4.25 12.98 -6.58
N ASP A 278 -5.15 13.42 -7.46
CA ASP A 278 -4.79 14.17 -8.67
C ASP A 278 -4.34 15.62 -8.36
N ARG A 279 -4.85 16.21 -7.27
CA ARG A 279 -4.66 17.63 -6.97
C ARG A 279 -3.32 18.00 -6.32
N ARG A 280 -2.60 17.04 -5.72
CA ARG A 280 -1.31 17.33 -5.02
C ARG A 280 -0.05 16.89 -5.77
N TYR A 281 -0.16 16.11 -6.84
CA TYR A 281 1.00 15.63 -7.61
C TYR A 281 0.85 15.73 -9.13
N GLY A 282 -0.27 16.27 -9.65
CA GLY A 282 -0.53 16.45 -11.07
C GLY A 282 -0.91 17.89 -11.41
N GLY A 283 0.08 18.76 -11.63
CA GLY A 283 -0.20 20.16 -11.94
C GLY A 283 0.97 20.92 -12.53
N CYS A 284 1.34 20.62 -13.78
CA CYS A 284 1.92 21.64 -14.66
C CYS A 284 1.11 21.71 -15.95
N ARG A 285 0.12 22.59 -15.92
CA ARG A 285 -0.75 22.96 -17.04
C ARG A 285 0.00 24.01 -17.86
N LEU A 286 0.82 23.60 -18.84
CA LEU A 286 1.31 24.55 -19.85
C LEU A 286 0.30 24.62 -21.01
N MET A 287 -0.53 25.66 -20.92
CA MET A 287 -1.22 26.42 -21.96
C MET A 287 -1.47 25.75 -23.33
N ARG A 288 -2.72 25.36 -23.55
CA ARG A 288 -3.44 25.63 -24.81
C ARG A 288 -3.39 27.15 -25.08
N ARG A 289 -2.55 27.62 -26.01
CA ARG A 289 -2.74 28.92 -26.66
C ARG A 289 -3.47 28.72 -28.00
N ARG A 290 -4.74 29.14 -27.98
CA ARG A 290 -5.55 29.75 -29.05
C ARG A 290 -5.42 29.21 -30.48
N ALA A 291 -6.52 28.62 -30.94
CA ALA A 291 -6.96 28.72 -32.33
C ALA A 291 -7.43 30.16 -32.65
N GLY A 292 -7.21 30.61 -33.88
CA GLY A 292 -8.03 31.65 -34.54
C GLY A 292 -7.30 32.93 -35.03
N ALA A 293 -6.82 32.91 -36.28
CA ALA A 293 -6.58 34.02 -37.24
C ALA A 293 -5.48 33.55 -38.23
N ARG A 294 -5.58 33.47 -39.57
CA ARG A 294 -6.40 34.09 -40.62
C ARG A 294 -6.49 33.09 -41.81
N ARG A 295 -7.67 32.92 -42.41
CA ARG A 295 -7.83 32.65 -43.85
C ARG A 295 -8.44 33.91 -44.48
N ARG A 296 -7.70 34.57 -45.38
CA ARG A 296 -8.20 35.38 -46.51
C ARG A 296 -7.03 35.77 -47.42
N LYS A 297 -6.82 34.94 -48.43
CA LYS A 297 -6.71 35.26 -49.87
C LYS A 297 -7.58 34.16 -50.47
N GLU A 298 -8.72 34.38 -51.13
CA GLU A 298 -9.28 35.53 -51.86
C GLU A 298 -10.71 35.84 -51.35
#